data_AF-A0A1S1HIE4-F1
#
_entry.id   AF-A0A1S1HIE4-F1
#
_cell.length_a   1.000
_cell.length_b   1.000
_cell.length_c   1.000
_cell.angle_alpha   90.00
_cell.angle_beta   90.00
_cell.angle_gamma   90.00
#
_symmetry.space_group_name_H-M   'P 1'
#
loop_
_entity.id
_entity.type
_entity.pdbx_description
1 polymer ?
#
loop_
_entity_poly.entity_id
_entity_poly.type
_entity_poly.pdbx_seq_one_letter_code
_entity_poly.pdbx_strand_id
1 'polypeptide(L)'
;MADHTRSAHLALLARAKAALAPHADAYADISNLIADLEAAVGRINQTAVPWPVPVYLALIGHGHGTSVAAAVSHKGLLDQVATFCRSRWGEINDSRDPAGLDDSLVVGDYFNLHPEDQLLSRMEWIEPEAGYNRERLEIGNYLALSSCHVSWPTTVIIDEWMTREPSDRPVSIADTHYGWLICALASSFGDPSAIPADLTDTLAFAQEKGCDYLILDRDAAATDRLPHFEW
;
A
#
# COMPACT_ATOMS: atom_id res chain seq x y z
N MET A 1 27.65 -8.52 19.84
CA MET A 1 27.63 -7.90 18.50
C MET A 1 27.56 -6.40 18.71
N ALA A 2 28.46 -5.62 18.10
CA ALA A 2 28.40 -4.17 18.22
C ALA A 2 27.12 -3.66 17.54
N ASP A 3 26.30 -2.87 18.23
CA ASP A 3 25.11 -2.23 17.66
C ASP A 3 25.50 -1.45 16.40
N HIS A 4 25.18 -2.01 15.24
CA HIS A 4 25.41 -1.37 13.95
C HIS A 4 24.26 -0.39 13.71
N THR A 5 24.34 0.76 14.40
CA THR A 5 23.43 1.88 14.17
C THR A 5 23.55 2.38 12.73
N ARG A 6 22.47 2.97 12.20
CA ARG A 6 22.46 3.62 10.87
C ARG A 6 23.66 4.56 10.69
N SER A 7 23.99 5.34 11.72
CA SER A 7 25.15 6.23 11.74
C SER A 7 26.49 5.50 11.65
N ALA A 8 26.65 4.37 12.36
CA ALA A 8 27.88 3.57 12.31
C ALA A 8 28.08 2.95 10.92
N HIS A 9 27.00 2.50 10.29
CA HIS A 9 27.03 1.93 8.94
C HIS A 9 27.38 2.99 7.89
N LEU A 10 26.74 4.17 7.94
CA LEU A 10 27.08 5.30 7.07
C LEU A 10 28.56 5.72 7.22
N ALA A 11 29.07 5.79 8.47
CA ALA A 11 30.46 6.11 8.72
C ALA A 11 31.42 5.05 8.16
N LEU A 12 31.04 3.76 8.17
CA LEU A 12 31.81 2.69 7.56
C LEU A 12 31.90 2.85 6.04
N LEU A 13 30.76 3.08 5.36
CA LEU A 13 30.72 3.30 3.91
C LEU A 13 31.54 4.53 3.51
N ALA A 14 31.48 5.62 4.29
CA ALA A 14 32.26 6.82 4.05
C ALA A 14 33.78 6.56 4.13
N ARG A 15 34.23 5.78 5.13
CA ARG A 15 35.64 5.38 5.24
C ARG A 15 36.08 4.48 4.09
N ALA A 16 35.23 3.54 3.67
CA ALA A 16 35.52 2.66 2.53
C ALA A 16 35.70 3.47 1.24
N LYS A 17 34.79 4.42 0.95
CA LYS A 17 34.91 5.34 -0.18
C LYS A 17 36.22 6.15 -0.11
N ALA A 18 36.54 6.73 1.05
CA ALA A 18 37.76 7.53 1.20
C ALA A 18 39.03 6.71 0.96
N ALA A 19 39.05 5.43 1.35
CA ALA A 19 40.18 4.53 1.10
C ALA A 19 40.33 4.15 -0.38
N LEU A 20 39.23 4.07 -1.13
CA LEU A 20 39.22 3.71 -2.55
C LEU A 20 39.49 4.90 -3.49
N ALA A 21 39.16 6.12 -3.07
CA ALA A 21 39.28 7.33 -3.90
C ALA A 21 40.64 7.55 -4.58
N PRO A 22 41.81 7.28 -3.95
CA PRO A 22 43.11 7.44 -4.60
C PRO A 22 43.35 6.52 -5.81
N HIS A 23 42.53 5.47 -5.96
CA HIS A 23 42.67 4.46 -7.01
C HIS A 23 41.59 4.56 -8.10
N ALA A 24 40.69 5.55 -8.01
CA ALA A 24 39.53 5.67 -8.89
C ALA A 24 39.92 5.88 -10.37
N ASP A 25 40.96 6.67 -10.62
CA ASP A 25 41.42 6.98 -11.98
C ASP A 25 42.24 5.85 -12.62
N ALA A 26 42.74 4.91 -11.80
CA ALA A 26 43.59 3.82 -12.26
C ALA A 26 42.79 2.61 -12.77
N TYR A 27 41.55 2.43 -12.29
CA TYR A 27 40.72 1.26 -12.60
C TYR A 27 39.24 1.63 -12.66
N ALA A 28 38.61 1.40 -13.83
CA ALA A 28 37.18 1.67 -14.03
C ALA A 28 36.28 0.94 -13.01
N ASP A 29 36.66 -0.27 -12.59
CA ASP A 29 35.93 -1.05 -11.59
C ASP A 29 35.92 -0.38 -10.21
N ILE A 30 36.98 0.35 -9.84
CA ILE A 30 37.06 1.09 -8.58
C ILE A 30 36.16 2.33 -8.63
N SER A 31 36.11 3.02 -9.77
CA SER A 31 35.20 4.15 -9.99
C SER A 31 33.74 3.72 -9.88
N ASN A 32 33.37 2.59 -10.50
CA ASN A 32 32.02 2.00 -10.38
C ASN A 32 31.69 1.64 -8.93
N LEU A 33 32.62 1.01 -8.20
CA LEU A 33 32.43 0.67 -6.79
C LEU A 33 32.23 1.91 -5.91
N ILE A 34 32.95 3.01 -6.16
CA ILE A 34 32.74 4.28 -5.46
C ILE A 34 31.34 4.83 -5.73
N ALA A 35 30.87 4.79 -6.98
CA ALA A 35 29.52 5.21 -7.34
C ALA A 35 28.45 4.36 -6.64
N ASP A 36 28.65 3.04 -6.56
CA ASP A 36 27.75 2.14 -5.83
C ASP A 36 27.69 2.45 -4.34
N LEU A 37 28.83 2.75 -3.71
CA LEU A 37 28.90 3.17 -2.31
C LEU A 37 28.18 4.51 -2.07
N GLU A 38 28.33 5.49 -2.97
CA GLU A 38 27.60 6.75 -2.91
C GLU A 38 26.09 6.55 -3.05
N ALA A 39 25.68 5.72 -4.01
CA ALA A 39 24.28 5.38 -4.21
C ALA A 39 23.69 4.68 -2.97
N ALA A 40 24.45 3.77 -2.33
CA ALA A 40 24.04 3.12 -1.09
C ALA A 40 23.87 4.12 0.06
N VAL A 41 24.82 5.04 0.25
CA VAL A 41 24.71 6.13 1.24
C VAL A 41 23.49 7.00 0.96
N GLY A 42 23.24 7.34 -0.30
CA GLY A 42 22.07 8.09 -0.74
C GLY A 42 20.77 7.40 -0.34
N ARG A 43 20.62 6.11 -0.66
CA ARG A 43 19.46 5.29 -0.27
C ARG A 43 19.27 5.24 1.25
N ILE A 44 20.35 4.95 1.99
CA ILE A 44 20.28 4.88 3.44
C ILE A 44 19.85 6.21 4.07
N ASN A 45 20.18 7.36 3.49
CA ASN A 45 19.77 8.67 3.99
C ASN A 45 18.31 9.04 3.67
N GLN A 46 17.77 8.54 2.56
CA GLN A 46 16.44 8.91 2.07
C GLN A 46 15.32 8.01 2.60
N THR A 47 15.63 6.77 2.99
CA THR A 47 14.62 5.79 3.42
C THR A 47 14.61 5.62 4.94
N ALA A 48 13.42 5.54 5.54
CA ALA A 48 13.26 5.24 6.97
C ALA A 48 13.72 3.82 7.32
N VAL A 49 13.46 2.87 6.41
CA VAL A 49 13.85 1.45 6.50
C VAL A 49 14.73 1.12 5.29
N PRO A 50 16.06 1.22 5.38
CA PRO A 50 16.96 1.06 4.23
C PRO A 50 17.28 -0.39 3.85
N TRP A 51 16.89 -1.36 4.69
CA TRP A 51 16.99 -2.80 4.45
C TRP A 51 15.80 -3.49 5.12
N PRO A 52 15.44 -4.73 4.74
CA PRO A 52 14.32 -5.44 5.35
C PRO A 52 14.51 -5.57 6.86
N VAL A 53 13.49 -5.20 7.64
CA VAL A 53 13.51 -5.29 9.11
C VAL A 53 12.38 -6.20 9.57
N PRO A 54 12.65 -7.19 10.43
CA PRO A 54 11.59 -8.00 11.01
C PRO A 54 10.87 -7.19 12.09
N VAL A 55 9.54 -7.20 12.04
CA VAL A 55 8.68 -6.64 13.07
C VAL A 55 7.80 -7.74 13.63
N TYR A 56 7.93 -7.94 14.94
CA TYR A 56 7.14 -8.86 15.73
C TYR A 56 5.96 -8.08 16.32
N LEU A 57 4.75 -8.54 16.04
CA LEU A 57 3.51 -7.93 16.45
C LEU A 57 2.74 -8.88 17.37
N ALA A 58 2.16 -8.35 18.44
CA ALA A 58 1.18 -9.05 19.27
C ALA A 58 -0.10 -8.24 19.38
N LEU A 59 -1.23 -8.92 19.21
CA LEU A 59 -2.56 -8.45 19.54
C LEU A 59 -3.01 -9.19 20.80
N ILE A 60 -3.40 -8.43 21.81
CA ILE A 60 -3.92 -8.94 23.08
C ILE A 60 -5.37 -8.51 23.19
N GLY A 61 -6.30 -9.43 22.99
CA GLY A 61 -7.72 -9.22 23.24
C GLY A 61 -8.01 -9.43 24.72
N HIS A 62 -8.69 -8.48 25.36
CA HIS A 62 -9.08 -8.55 26.77
C HIS A 62 -10.39 -7.80 27.03
N GLY A 63 -10.95 -7.90 28.23
CA GLY A 63 -12.27 -7.35 28.58
C GLY A 63 -12.47 -5.83 28.39
N HIS A 64 -11.39 -5.07 28.15
CA HIS A 64 -11.43 -3.62 27.88
C HIS A 64 -11.12 -3.24 26.43
N GLY A 65 -10.95 -4.22 25.53
CA GLY A 65 -10.64 -4.00 24.11
C GLY A 65 -9.40 -4.78 23.66
N THR A 66 -8.65 -4.19 22.74
CA THR A 66 -7.45 -4.82 22.17
C THR A 66 -6.22 -3.94 22.44
N SER A 67 -5.21 -4.54 23.06
CA SER A 67 -3.88 -3.94 23.20
C SER A 67 -2.97 -4.45 22.09
N VAL A 68 -2.08 -3.59 21.59
CA VAL A 68 -1.13 -3.90 20.52
C VAL A 68 0.29 -3.68 21.03
N ALA A 69 1.15 -4.68 20.85
CA ALA A 69 2.58 -4.59 21.12
C ALA A 69 3.38 -4.85 19.83
N ALA A 70 4.49 -4.15 19.68
CA ALA A 70 5.34 -4.25 18.49
C ALA A 70 6.82 -4.11 18.86
N ALA A 71 7.67 -4.96 18.30
CA ALA A 71 9.10 -4.90 18.52
C ALA A 71 9.89 -5.40 17.31
N VAL A 72 11.14 -4.97 17.18
CA VAL A 72 12.06 -5.43 16.12
C VAL A 72 12.80 -6.73 16.46
N SER A 73 12.41 -7.39 17.56
CA SER A 73 12.93 -8.70 17.95
C SER A 73 11.88 -9.48 18.73
N HIS A 74 11.94 -10.81 18.65
CA HIS A 74 11.06 -11.69 19.42
C HIS A 74 11.17 -11.44 20.92
N LYS A 75 12.40 -11.27 21.44
CA LYS A 75 12.63 -10.95 22.84
C LYS A 75 11.94 -9.64 23.23
N GLY A 76 12.13 -8.58 22.44
CA GLY A 76 11.51 -7.29 22.73
C GLY A 76 9.97 -7.36 22.72
N LEU A 77 9.38 -8.20 21.87
CA LEU A 77 7.94 -8.42 21.89
C LEU A 77 7.51 -9.15 23.17
N LEU A 78 8.23 -10.21 23.55
CA LEU A 78 7.96 -10.96 24.76
C LEU A 78 8.05 -10.08 26.01
N ASP A 79 9.09 -9.24 26.12
CA ASP A 79 9.27 -8.29 27.23
C ASP A 79 8.05 -7.32 27.34
N GLN A 80 7.52 -6.85 26.21
CA GLN A 80 6.32 -5.98 26.18
C GLN A 80 5.04 -6.72 26.58
N VAL A 81 4.82 -7.92 26.05
CA VAL A 81 3.64 -8.74 26.39
C VAL A 81 3.71 -9.15 27.87
N ALA A 82 4.89 -9.52 28.37
CA ALA A 82 5.08 -9.80 29.79
C ALA A 82 4.75 -8.58 30.65
N THR A 83 5.14 -7.37 30.24
CA THR A 83 4.77 -6.13 30.95
C THR A 83 3.25 -5.98 31.07
N PHE A 84 2.50 -6.26 29.99
CA PHE A 84 1.03 -6.31 30.05
C PHE A 84 0.54 -7.34 31.08
N CYS A 85 1.00 -8.59 30.99
CA CYS A 85 0.61 -9.66 31.90
C CYS A 85 0.93 -9.35 33.37
N ARG A 86 2.11 -8.74 33.65
CA ARG A 86 2.49 -8.33 35.02
C ARG A 86 1.55 -7.27 35.57
N SER A 87 1.10 -6.32 34.75
CA SER A 87 0.17 -5.27 35.17
C SER A 87 -1.22 -5.80 35.53
N ARG A 88 -1.56 -7.00 35.03
CA ARG A 88 -2.85 -7.67 35.19
C ARG A 88 -2.75 -8.95 36.02
N TRP A 89 -1.60 -9.23 36.61
CA TRP A 89 -1.33 -10.51 37.27
C TRP A 89 -2.31 -10.86 38.41
N GLY A 90 -2.88 -9.85 39.06
CA GLY A 90 -3.91 -10.06 40.08
C GLY A 90 -5.19 -10.71 39.55
N GLU A 91 -5.46 -10.65 38.26
CA GLU A 91 -6.68 -11.18 37.63
C GLU A 91 -6.68 -12.72 37.54
N ILE A 92 -5.51 -13.37 37.58
CA ILE A 92 -5.38 -14.84 37.60
C ILE A 92 -5.32 -15.45 39.00
N ASN A 93 -5.33 -14.62 40.06
CA ASN A 93 -5.25 -15.04 41.45
C ASN A 93 -4.01 -15.92 41.79
N ASP A 94 -2.90 -15.73 41.08
CA ASP A 94 -1.62 -16.40 41.38
C ASP A 94 -0.87 -15.64 42.50
N SER A 95 -0.37 -16.39 43.49
CA SER A 95 0.29 -15.84 44.68
C SER A 95 1.77 -15.49 44.49
N ARG A 96 2.39 -15.90 43.38
CA ARG A 96 3.79 -15.59 43.06
C ARG A 96 3.94 -14.11 42.70
N ASP A 97 5.07 -13.51 43.08
CA ASP A 97 5.44 -12.16 42.63
C ASP A 97 5.87 -12.19 41.14
N PRO A 98 5.12 -11.56 40.23
CA PRO A 98 5.41 -11.61 38.80
C PRO A 98 6.71 -10.87 38.42
N ALA A 99 7.23 -9.98 39.27
CA ALA A 99 8.49 -9.28 39.01
C ALA A 99 9.72 -10.20 39.06
N GLY A 100 9.62 -11.33 39.79
CA GLY A 100 10.69 -12.33 39.91
C GLY A 100 10.63 -13.45 38.87
N LEU A 101 9.61 -13.45 37.99
CA LEU A 101 9.40 -14.50 37.00
C LEU A 101 9.96 -14.12 35.63
N ASP A 102 10.45 -15.12 34.90
CA ASP A 102 10.87 -14.99 33.49
C ASP A 102 9.69 -14.56 32.61
N ASP A 103 9.96 -13.73 31.61
CA ASP A 103 8.93 -13.18 30.72
C ASP A 103 8.13 -14.29 30.02
N SER A 104 8.77 -15.40 29.63
CA SER A 104 8.10 -16.52 28.97
C SER A 104 7.12 -17.23 29.90
N LEU A 105 7.50 -17.37 31.18
CA LEU A 105 6.66 -17.97 32.22
C LEU A 105 5.50 -17.05 32.57
N VAL A 106 5.75 -15.75 32.73
CA VAL A 106 4.69 -14.76 32.99
C VAL A 106 3.64 -14.80 31.89
N VAL A 107 4.06 -14.75 30.62
CA VAL A 107 3.11 -14.76 29.50
C VAL A 107 2.36 -16.09 29.44
N GLY A 108 3.05 -17.21 29.55
CA GLY A 108 2.43 -18.54 29.50
C GLY A 108 1.41 -18.73 30.61
N ASP A 109 1.79 -18.46 31.87
CA ASP A 109 0.93 -18.68 33.03
C ASP A 109 -0.29 -17.73 33.02
N TYR A 110 -0.12 -16.48 32.60
CA TYR A 110 -1.24 -15.53 32.50
C TYR A 110 -2.32 -16.03 31.54
N PHE A 111 -1.99 -16.31 30.27
CA PHE A 111 -2.99 -16.72 29.28
C PHE A 111 -3.53 -18.14 29.51
N ASN A 112 -2.79 -19.01 30.22
CA ASN A 112 -3.31 -20.32 30.62
C ASN A 112 -4.34 -20.22 31.76
N LEU A 113 -4.17 -19.27 32.68
CA LEU A 113 -5.05 -19.09 33.84
C LEU A 113 -6.13 -18.01 33.61
N HIS A 114 -6.04 -17.27 32.50
CA HIS A 114 -7.00 -16.25 32.05
C HIS A 114 -7.45 -16.49 30.59
N PRO A 115 -8.15 -17.60 30.30
CA PRO A 115 -8.47 -18.01 28.92
C PRO A 115 -9.44 -17.08 28.18
N GLU A 116 -10.11 -16.17 28.87
CA GLU A 116 -10.93 -15.09 28.30
C GLU A 116 -10.09 -14.05 27.54
N ASP A 117 -8.82 -13.86 27.94
CA ASP A 117 -7.88 -13.03 27.23
C ASP A 117 -7.17 -13.85 26.15
N GLN A 118 -6.94 -13.25 24.98
CA GLN A 118 -6.33 -13.94 23.83
C GLN A 118 -5.08 -13.22 23.36
N LEU A 119 -3.99 -13.98 23.17
CA LEU A 119 -2.75 -13.52 22.56
C LEU A 119 -2.60 -14.09 21.16
N LEU A 120 -2.51 -13.21 20.17
CA LEU A 120 -2.11 -13.54 18.81
C LEU A 120 -0.82 -12.82 18.46
N SER A 121 0.24 -13.56 18.17
CA SER A 121 1.52 -12.99 17.75
C SER A 121 1.92 -13.44 16.36
N ARG A 122 2.51 -12.53 15.58
CA ARG A 122 3.08 -12.81 14.27
C ARG A 122 4.37 -12.04 14.05
N MET A 123 5.14 -12.49 13.06
CA MET A 123 6.30 -11.77 12.56
C MET A 123 6.05 -11.42 11.10
N GLU A 124 6.33 -10.17 10.75
CA GLU A 124 6.22 -9.63 9.40
C GLU A 124 7.54 -8.98 9.01
N TRP A 125 7.90 -9.05 7.74
CA TRP A 125 9.03 -8.29 7.21
C TRP A 125 8.54 -6.94 6.69
N ILE A 126 9.15 -5.86 7.17
CA ILE A 126 8.98 -4.54 6.56
C ILE A 126 10.10 -4.38 5.55
N GLU A 127 9.71 -4.46 4.28
CA GLU A 127 10.60 -4.19 3.16
C GLU A 127 10.94 -2.70 3.06
N PRO A 128 12.12 -2.34 2.54
CA PRO A 128 12.45 -0.96 2.24
C PRO A 128 11.39 -0.35 1.32
N GLU A 129 10.91 0.85 1.65
CA GLU A 129 10.15 1.65 0.68
C GLU A 129 11.09 2.02 -0.47
N ALA A 130 11.09 1.19 -1.52
CA ALA A 130 11.46 1.62 -2.86
C ALA A 130 10.36 2.60 -3.24
N GLY A 131 10.56 3.89 -2.94
CA GLY A 131 9.54 4.93 -3.07
C GLY A 131 8.75 4.80 -4.38
N TYR A 132 7.47 5.18 -4.35
CA TYR A 132 6.58 5.12 -5.51
C TYR A 132 7.30 5.62 -6.76
N ASN A 133 7.46 4.75 -7.76
CA ASN A 133 8.04 5.16 -9.02
C ASN A 133 7.03 6.10 -9.69
N ARG A 134 7.30 7.41 -9.64
CA ARG A 134 6.48 8.45 -10.27
C ARG A 134 6.34 8.24 -11.78
N GLU A 135 7.30 7.56 -12.42
CA GLU A 135 7.23 7.20 -13.84
C GLU A 135 6.29 6.02 -14.13
N ARG A 136 5.80 5.32 -13.09
CA ARG A 136 4.71 4.33 -13.21
C ARG A 136 3.34 4.92 -12.92
N LEU A 137 3.23 6.23 -12.66
CA LEU A 137 1.94 6.89 -12.55
C LEU A 137 1.39 7.12 -13.95
N GLU A 138 0.21 6.59 -14.22
CA GLU A 138 -0.55 6.94 -15.41
C GLU A 138 -1.17 8.33 -15.19
N ILE A 139 -0.79 9.29 -16.04
CA ILE A 139 -1.38 10.63 -16.09
C ILE A 139 -2.12 10.71 -17.41
N GLY A 140 -3.43 10.97 -17.36
CA GLY A 140 -4.23 11.14 -18.56
C GLY A 140 -5.20 12.32 -18.46
N ASN A 141 -5.65 12.79 -19.62
CA ASN A 141 -6.66 13.83 -19.73
C ASN A 141 -8.05 13.19 -19.75
N TYR A 142 -9.05 13.88 -19.20
CA TYR A 142 -10.44 13.42 -19.25
C TYR A 142 -11.33 14.42 -19.99
N LEU A 143 -12.36 13.89 -20.65
CA LEU A 143 -13.48 14.67 -21.19
C LEU A 143 -14.74 14.35 -20.39
N ALA A 144 -15.40 15.37 -19.84
CA ALA A 144 -16.72 15.23 -19.22
C ALA A 144 -17.81 15.58 -20.23
N LEU A 145 -18.79 14.68 -20.38
CA LEU A 145 -19.94 14.82 -21.27
C LEU A 145 -21.23 14.43 -20.57
N SER A 146 -22.32 15.07 -20.98
CA SER A 146 -23.65 14.71 -20.49
C SER A 146 -23.93 13.23 -20.72
N SER A 147 -24.49 12.55 -19.71
CA SER A 147 -24.94 11.16 -19.84
C SER A 147 -26.03 10.98 -20.92
N CYS A 148 -26.66 12.06 -21.41
CA CYS A 148 -27.63 12.00 -22.50
C CYS A 148 -27.04 11.50 -23.84
N HIS A 149 -25.71 11.39 -23.97
CA HIS A 149 -25.06 10.88 -25.18
C HIS A 149 -25.02 9.35 -25.28
N VAL A 150 -25.39 8.65 -24.20
CA VAL A 150 -25.62 7.21 -24.21
C VAL A 150 -27.09 6.92 -23.99
N SER A 151 -27.60 5.83 -24.56
CA SER A 151 -28.98 5.40 -24.41
C SER A 151 -29.19 4.66 -23.07
N TRP A 152 -30.43 4.60 -22.60
CA TRP A 152 -30.79 3.82 -21.40
C TRP A 152 -30.35 2.34 -21.48
N PRO A 153 -30.53 1.61 -22.61
CA PRO A 153 -29.99 0.25 -22.70
C PRO A 153 -28.47 0.17 -22.49
N THR A 154 -27.74 1.16 -22.99
CA THR A 154 -26.29 1.26 -22.81
C THR A 154 -25.92 1.50 -21.35
N THR A 155 -26.70 2.27 -20.59
CA THR A 155 -26.41 2.53 -19.17
C THR A 155 -26.59 1.28 -18.33
N VAL A 156 -27.60 0.45 -18.63
CA VAL A 156 -27.78 -0.86 -18.00
C VAL A 156 -26.58 -1.77 -18.25
N ILE A 157 -26.04 -1.77 -19.47
CA ILE A 157 -24.84 -2.56 -19.82
C ILE A 157 -23.61 -2.06 -19.03
N ILE A 158 -23.43 -0.75 -18.90
CA ILE A 158 -22.33 -0.17 -18.10
C ILE A 158 -22.49 -0.54 -16.61
N ASP A 159 -23.70 -0.48 -16.06
CA ASP A 159 -23.99 -0.89 -14.68
C ASP A 159 -23.74 -2.39 -14.46
N GLU A 160 -24.02 -3.24 -15.44
CA GLU A 160 -23.64 -4.66 -15.38
C GLU A 160 -22.11 -4.83 -15.35
N TRP A 161 -21.35 -4.03 -16.11
CA TRP A 161 -19.89 -4.05 -16.05
C TRP A 161 -19.36 -3.65 -14.67
N MET A 162 -20.07 -2.77 -13.94
CA MET A 162 -19.71 -2.38 -12.58
C MET A 162 -19.69 -3.56 -11.59
N THR A 163 -20.31 -4.69 -11.91
CA THR A 163 -20.31 -5.92 -11.09
C THR A 163 -19.08 -6.81 -11.28
N ARG A 164 -18.23 -6.53 -12.28
CA ARG A 164 -17.03 -7.32 -12.60
C ARG A 164 -15.86 -7.03 -11.64
N GLU A 165 -14.78 -7.81 -11.77
CA GLU A 165 -13.53 -7.58 -11.03
C GLU A 165 -12.98 -6.15 -11.25
N PRO A 166 -12.41 -5.50 -10.23
CA PRO A 166 -12.00 -4.09 -10.30
C PRO A 166 -11.00 -3.75 -11.39
N SER A 167 -10.19 -4.71 -11.85
CA SER A 167 -9.19 -4.53 -12.90
C SER A 167 -9.78 -4.31 -14.30
N ASP A 168 -11.03 -4.71 -14.52
CA ASP A 168 -11.61 -4.87 -15.86
C ASP A 168 -12.97 -4.15 -16.02
N ARG A 169 -13.24 -3.13 -15.18
CA ARG A 169 -14.51 -2.40 -15.18
C ARG A 169 -14.35 -0.87 -15.15
N PRO A 170 -15.35 -0.11 -15.62
CA PRO A 170 -15.47 1.32 -15.35
C PRO A 170 -15.48 1.63 -13.84
N VAL A 171 -15.20 2.88 -13.48
CA VAL A 171 -15.29 3.36 -12.10
C VAL A 171 -16.53 4.24 -11.97
N SER A 172 -17.40 3.94 -11.00
CA SER A 172 -18.53 4.81 -10.68
C SER A 172 -18.01 6.08 -9.99
N ILE A 173 -18.42 7.24 -10.46
CA ILE A 173 -18.06 8.55 -9.86
C ILE A 173 -19.16 9.02 -8.88
N ALA A 174 -20.38 8.48 -9.03
CA ALA A 174 -21.51 8.77 -8.15
C ALA A 174 -22.37 7.52 -7.95
N ASP A 175 -22.88 7.30 -6.74
CA ASP A 175 -23.83 6.22 -6.42
C ASP A 175 -25.23 6.43 -7.06
N THR A 176 -25.33 7.40 -7.98
CA THR A 176 -26.50 7.62 -8.83
C THR A 176 -26.20 6.98 -10.18
N HIS A 177 -27.12 6.20 -10.75
CA HIS A 177 -27.04 5.49 -12.05
C HIS A 177 -26.84 6.38 -13.30
N TYR A 178 -26.11 7.48 -13.19
CA TYR A 178 -25.95 8.53 -14.19
C TYR A 178 -24.50 9.01 -14.33
N GLY A 179 -23.56 8.43 -13.57
CA GLY A 179 -22.20 8.93 -13.42
C GLY A 179 -21.13 7.84 -13.57
N TRP A 180 -20.34 7.86 -14.65
CA TRP A 180 -19.30 6.84 -14.91
C TRP A 180 -17.99 7.47 -15.39
N LEU A 181 -16.86 6.98 -14.88
CA LEU A 181 -15.52 7.19 -15.43
C LEU A 181 -15.14 5.96 -16.25
N ILE A 182 -14.83 6.19 -17.52
CA ILE A 182 -14.58 5.16 -18.50
C ILE A 182 -13.24 5.43 -19.19
N CYS A 183 -12.37 4.43 -19.28
CA CYS A 183 -11.15 4.57 -20.09
C CYS A 183 -11.53 4.70 -21.57
N ALA A 184 -11.02 5.72 -22.25
CA ALA A 184 -11.29 5.93 -23.66
C ALA A 184 -10.59 4.87 -24.53
N LEU A 185 -9.54 4.21 -24.04
CA LEU A 185 -8.76 3.22 -24.80
C LEU A 185 -9.51 1.88 -24.93
N ALA A 186 -9.56 1.36 -26.16
CA ALA A 186 -10.26 0.12 -26.49
C ALA A 186 -9.74 -1.11 -25.74
N SER A 187 -8.48 -1.10 -25.28
CA SER A 187 -7.85 -2.19 -24.51
C SER A 187 -8.45 -2.39 -23.11
N SER A 188 -9.23 -1.42 -22.62
CA SER A 188 -9.84 -1.47 -21.28
C SER A 188 -11.22 -2.12 -21.26
N PHE A 189 -11.77 -2.46 -22.42
CA PHE A 189 -13.04 -3.18 -22.54
C PHE A 189 -12.74 -4.55 -23.14
N GLY A 190 -13.32 -5.61 -22.55
CA GLY A 190 -13.06 -6.99 -22.96
C GLY A 190 -13.21 -7.26 -24.47
N ASP A 191 -14.41 -7.62 -24.93
CA ASP A 191 -14.67 -7.81 -26.36
C ASP A 191 -15.18 -6.48 -26.96
N PRO A 192 -14.47 -5.85 -27.90
CA PRO A 192 -14.92 -4.61 -28.54
C PRO A 192 -16.27 -4.72 -29.24
N SER A 193 -16.65 -5.93 -29.68
CA SER A 193 -17.95 -6.17 -30.32
C SER A 193 -19.13 -6.15 -29.33
N ALA A 194 -18.86 -6.18 -28.03
CA ALA A 194 -19.85 -6.08 -26.96
C ALA A 194 -20.09 -4.63 -26.49
N ILE A 195 -19.37 -3.65 -27.04
CA ILE A 195 -19.55 -2.23 -26.71
C ILE A 195 -20.71 -1.67 -27.54
N PRO A 196 -21.73 -1.06 -26.92
CA PRO A 196 -22.81 -0.39 -27.64
C PRO A 196 -22.30 0.71 -28.58
N ALA A 197 -22.99 0.93 -29.69
CA ALA A 197 -22.56 1.86 -30.74
C ALA A 197 -22.50 3.31 -30.25
N ASP A 198 -23.48 3.75 -29.44
CA ASP A 198 -23.52 5.08 -28.84
C ASP A 198 -22.37 5.34 -27.84
N LEU A 199 -22.00 4.33 -27.05
CA LEU A 199 -20.82 4.39 -26.20
C LEU A 199 -19.53 4.43 -27.03
N THR A 200 -19.47 3.62 -28.10
CA THR A 200 -18.32 3.60 -29.03
C THR A 200 -18.08 4.98 -29.65
N ASP A 201 -19.14 5.64 -30.12
CA ASP A 201 -19.08 6.98 -30.71
C ASP A 201 -18.62 8.03 -29.69
N THR A 202 -19.10 7.92 -28.44
CA THR A 202 -18.72 8.85 -27.36
C THR A 202 -17.26 8.67 -26.93
N LEU A 203 -16.76 7.42 -26.87
CA LEU A 203 -15.35 7.11 -26.60
C LEU A 203 -14.45 7.60 -27.74
N ALA A 204 -14.85 7.37 -29.00
CA ALA A 204 -14.13 7.86 -30.17
C ALA A 204 -14.07 9.39 -30.19
N PHE A 205 -15.14 10.07 -29.78
CA PHE A 205 -15.15 11.53 -29.65
C PHE A 205 -14.17 12.02 -28.57
N ALA A 206 -14.11 11.36 -27.41
CA ALA A 206 -13.12 11.69 -26.37
C ALA A 206 -11.68 11.49 -26.87
N GLN A 207 -11.40 10.40 -27.58
CA GLN A 207 -10.10 10.14 -28.20
C GLN A 207 -9.72 11.21 -29.24
N GLU A 208 -10.67 11.67 -30.08
CA GLU A 208 -10.43 12.76 -31.05
C GLU A 208 -9.97 14.06 -30.35
N LYS A 209 -10.38 14.26 -29.10
CA LYS A 209 -9.97 15.42 -28.27
C LYS A 209 -8.66 15.21 -27.51
N GLY A 210 -8.01 14.06 -27.68
CA GLY A 210 -6.77 13.72 -26.98
C GLY A 210 -7.00 13.38 -25.50
N CYS A 211 -8.20 12.90 -25.16
CA CYS A 211 -8.53 12.46 -23.80
C CYS A 211 -8.36 10.94 -23.67
N ASP A 212 -7.74 10.53 -22.57
CA ASP A 212 -7.49 9.14 -22.19
C ASP A 212 -8.70 8.55 -21.43
N TYR A 213 -9.54 9.41 -20.85
CA TYR A 213 -10.73 9.04 -20.11
C TYR A 213 -11.97 9.84 -20.54
N LEU A 214 -13.13 9.20 -20.44
CA LEU A 214 -14.45 9.79 -20.62
C LEU A 214 -15.17 9.77 -19.27
N ILE A 215 -15.72 10.91 -18.87
CA ILE A 215 -16.66 11.03 -17.76
C ILE A 215 -18.05 11.26 -18.37
N LEU A 216 -18.97 10.33 -18.11
CA LEU A 216 -20.39 10.54 -18.34
C LEU A 216 -21.00 11.03 -17.04
N ASP A 217 -21.52 12.24 -17.04
CA ASP A 217 -22.16 12.87 -15.88
C ASP A 217 -23.45 13.53 -16.34
N ARG A 218 -24.54 13.38 -15.60
CA ARG A 218 -25.83 13.99 -15.93
C ARG A 218 -25.73 15.51 -16.11
N ASP A 219 -24.93 16.16 -15.26
CA ASP A 219 -24.83 17.61 -15.19
C ASP A 219 -23.72 18.20 -16.08
N ALA A 220 -22.95 17.34 -16.77
CA ALA A 220 -21.95 17.78 -17.73
C ALA A 220 -22.59 18.35 -19.00
N ALA A 221 -21.80 19.12 -19.76
CA ALA A 221 -22.25 19.74 -21.00
C ALA A 221 -22.50 18.69 -22.09
N ALA A 222 -23.52 18.91 -22.90
CA ALA A 222 -23.80 18.12 -24.10
C ALA A 222 -23.18 18.77 -25.35
N THR A 223 -23.06 17.98 -26.42
CA THR A 223 -22.52 18.41 -27.72
C THR A 223 -23.42 17.98 -28.87
N ASP A 224 -23.64 18.88 -29.84
CA ASP A 224 -24.41 18.59 -31.06
C ASP A 224 -23.74 17.57 -31.99
N ARG A 225 -22.49 17.19 -31.70
CA ARG A 225 -21.71 16.21 -32.49
C ARG A 225 -22.04 14.75 -32.16
N LEU A 226 -22.78 14.51 -31.08
CA LEU A 226 -23.19 13.17 -30.64
C LEU A 226 -24.72 13.10 -30.53
N PRO A 227 -25.34 11.92 -30.68
CA PRO A 227 -26.77 11.74 -30.45
C PRO A 227 -27.19 12.17 -29.03
N HIS A 228 -28.44 12.58 -28.86
CA HIS A 228 -29.04 12.85 -27.57
C HIS A 228 -30.20 11.89 -27.34
N PHE A 229 -30.22 11.27 -26.16
CA PHE A 229 -31.28 10.36 -25.72
C PHE A 229 -31.99 10.96 -24.51
N GLU A 230 -33.31 10.86 -24.49
CA GLU A 230 -34.13 11.25 -23.35
C GLU A 230 -34.44 10.03 -22.49
N TRP A 231 -33.94 10.01 -21.26
CA TRP A 231 -34.23 9.00 -20.23
C TRP A 231 -33.87 9.51 -18.83
#